data_AF-A0A3M1HYG5-F1
#
_entry.id   AF-A0A3M1HYG5-F1
#
_cell.length_a   1.000
_cell.length_b   1.000
_cell.length_c   1.000
_cell.angle_alpha   90.00
_cell.angle_beta   90.00
_cell.angle_gamma   90.00
#
_symmetry.space_group_name_H-M   'P 1'
#
loop_
_entity.id
_entity.type
_entity.pdbx_description
1 polymer ?
#
loop_
_entity_poly.entity_id
_entity_poly.type
_entity_poly.pdbx_seq_one_letter_code
_entity_poly.pdbx_strand_id
1 'polypeptide(L)'
;MGFLRGTLVFVLSFILFLAFLFGGAFWTFSKSLEYEVVQPQITNLSLEISQKMGLEKLPIDDPKFAEDVYYKNYGCNFIKCLKEDREYLILVSEKSRNYWRNLFKWSIILSVIVFALLFLVVKPKNSALVISGILMMGASLIYKEISWISSLIPNEFLAKFFQ
;
A
#
# COMPACT_ATOMS: atom_id res chain seq x y z
N MET A 1 -31.98 -12.73 23.52
CA MET A 1 -30.62 -12.18 23.43
C MET A 1 -29.87 -12.51 22.12
N GLY A 2 -30.48 -13.20 21.15
CA GLY A 2 -29.79 -13.59 19.91
C GLY A 2 -29.48 -12.43 18.94
N PHE A 3 -30.37 -11.45 18.83
CA PHE A 3 -30.26 -10.38 17.84
C PHE A 3 -29.06 -9.46 18.08
N LEU A 4 -28.94 -8.88 19.29
CA LEU A 4 -27.85 -7.97 19.65
C LEU A 4 -26.46 -8.60 19.44
N ARG A 5 -26.34 -9.89 19.75
CA ARG A 5 -25.10 -10.64 19.57
C ARG A 5 -24.80 -10.91 18.11
N GLY A 6 -25.80 -11.28 17.32
CA GLY A 6 -25.67 -11.45 15.87
C GLY A 6 -25.17 -10.17 15.20
N THR A 7 -25.77 -9.02 15.53
CA THR A 7 -25.35 -7.71 15.04
C THR A 7 -23.90 -7.39 15.42
N LEU A 8 -23.51 -7.65 16.67
CA LEU A 8 -22.14 -7.40 17.13
C LEU A 8 -21.11 -8.26 16.38
N VAL A 9 -21.41 -9.55 16.17
CA VAL A 9 -20.53 -10.45 15.40
C VAL A 9 -20.41 -9.98 13.96
N PHE A 10 -21.51 -9.56 13.33
CA PHE A 10 -21.49 -9.03 11.97
C PHE A 10 -20.61 -7.79 11.86
N VAL A 11 -20.78 -6.81 12.76
CA VAL A 11 -19.98 -5.58 12.78
C VAL A 11 -18.50 -5.87 12.99
N LEU A 12 -18.14 -6.72 13.97
CA LEU A 12 -16.74 -7.10 14.20
C LEU A 12 -16.13 -7.84 13.01
N SER A 13 -16.89 -8.72 12.37
CA SER A 13 -16.44 -9.45 11.18
C SER A 13 -16.20 -8.50 10.01
N PHE A 14 -17.08 -7.51 9.82
CA PHE A 14 -16.93 -6.50 8.78
C PHE A 14 -15.70 -5.61 9.02
N ILE A 15 -15.48 -5.16 10.26
CA ILE A 15 -14.27 -4.41 10.64
C ILE A 15 -13.01 -5.25 10.40
N LEU A 16 -13.03 -6.53 10.80
CA LEU A 16 -11.90 -7.43 10.59
C LEU A 16 -11.60 -7.64 9.09
N PHE A 17 -12.64 -7.78 8.27
CA PHE A 17 -12.51 -7.88 6.83
C PHE A 17 -11.86 -6.64 6.22
N LEU A 18 -12.31 -5.44 6.61
CA LEU A 18 -11.71 -4.19 6.16
C LEU A 18 -10.25 -4.07 6.61
N ALA A 19 -9.92 -4.50 7.83
CA ALA A 19 -8.54 -4.51 8.31
C ALA A 19 -7.64 -5.41 7.45
N PHE A 20 -8.11 -6.62 7.11
CA PHE A 20 -7.36 -7.52 6.22
C PHE A 20 -7.22 -6.95 4.80
N LEU A 21 -8.29 -6.35 4.27
CA LEU A 21 -8.26 -5.67 2.98
C LEU A 21 -7.21 -4.54 3.02
N PHE A 22 -7.40 -3.50 3.83
CA PHE A 22 -6.45 -2.39 3.85
C PHE A 22 -5.02 -2.82 4.24
N GLY A 23 -4.88 -3.79 5.14
CA GLY A 23 -3.58 -4.38 5.46
C GLY A 23 -2.89 -4.99 4.25
N GLY A 24 -3.60 -5.80 3.47
CA GLY A 24 -3.09 -6.37 2.22
C GLY A 24 -2.68 -5.31 1.20
N ALA A 25 -3.48 -4.25 1.06
CA ALA A 25 -3.15 -3.12 0.18
C ALA A 25 -1.88 -2.40 0.62
N PHE A 26 -1.76 -2.04 1.90
CA PHE A 26 -0.59 -1.33 2.43
C PHE A 26 0.68 -2.18 2.32
N TRP A 27 0.57 -3.49 2.54
CA TRP A 27 1.69 -4.40 2.33
C TRP A 27 2.12 -4.45 0.86
N THR A 28 1.16 -4.58 -0.05
CA THR A 28 1.41 -4.59 -1.50
C THR A 28 2.08 -3.28 -1.95
N PHE A 29 1.57 -2.12 -1.52
CA PHE A 29 2.19 -0.83 -1.83
C PHE A 29 3.60 -0.71 -1.23
N SER A 30 3.79 -1.14 0.02
CA SER A 30 5.13 -1.14 0.64
C SER A 30 6.12 -2.02 -0.12
N LYS A 31 5.67 -3.15 -0.67
CA LYS A 31 6.51 -4.07 -1.45
C LYS A 31 6.81 -3.53 -2.84
N SER A 32 5.83 -2.87 -3.47
CA SER A 32 6.03 -2.20 -4.77
C SER A 32 7.06 -1.06 -4.70
N LEU A 33 7.34 -0.53 -3.51
CA LEU A 33 8.31 0.54 -3.28
C LEU A 33 9.68 0.04 -2.78
N GLU A 34 9.94 -1.26 -2.84
CA GLU A 34 11.28 -1.78 -2.56
C GLU A 34 12.26 -1.34 -3.65
N TYR A 35 13.48 -0.96 -3.24
CA TYR A 35 14.49 -0.39 -4.15
C TYR A 35 14.73 -1.28 -5.36
N GLU A 36 14.81 -2.60 -5.16
CA GLU A 36 15.00 -3.61 -6.22
C GLU A 36 13.89 -3.59 -7.29
N VAL A 37 12.66 -3.25 -6.90
CA VAL A 37 11.51 -3.17 -7.82
C VAL A 37 11.47 -1.81 -8.53
N VAL A 38 11.88 -0.76 -7.82
CA VAL A 38 11.79 0.65 -8.26
C VAL A 38 12.96 1.07 -9.14
N GLN A 39 14.18 0.61 -8.84
CA GLN A 39 15.41 0.96 -9.56
C GLN A 39 15.30 0.82 -11.09
N PRO A 40 14.80 -0.32 -11.65
CA PRO A 40 14.68 -0.44 -13.10
C PRO A 40 13.65 0.54 -13.69
N GLN A 41 12.59 0.88 -12.96
CA GLN A 41 11.56 1.82 -13.42
C GLN A 41 12.08 3.25 -13.49
N ILE A 42 12.83 3.70 -12.47
CA ILE A 42 13.46 5.02 -12.45
C ILE A 42 14.44 5.16 -13.60
N THR A 43 15.30 4.15 -13.81
CA THR A 43 16.32 4.15 -14.87
C THR A 43 15.66 4.28 -16.25
N ASN A 44 14.64 3.46 -16.53
CA ASN A 44 13.91 3.51 -17.79
C ASN A 44 13.20 4.86 -18.02
N LEU A 45 12.53 5.40 -17.00
CA LEU A 45 11.87 6.71 -17.09
C LEU A 45 12.86 7.82 -17.41
N SER A 46 14.01 7.82 -16.77
CA SER A 46 15.03 8.84 -17.00
C SER A 46 15.65 8.76 -18.41
N LEU A 47 15.81 7.56 -18.97
CA LEU A 47 16.23 7.39 -20.38
C LEU A 47 15.18 7.98 -21.35
N GLU A 48 13.89 7.71 -21.13
CA GLU A 48 12.81 8.27 -21.96
C GLU A 48 12.76 9.80 -21.89
N ILE A 49 12.94 10.36 -20.69
CA ILE A 49 12.94 11.81 -20.46
C ILE A 49 14.13 12.47 -21.17
N SER A 50 15.31 11.86 -21.09
CA SER A 50 16.52 12.36 -21.78
C SER A 50 16.36 12.33 -23.28
N GLN A 51 15.79 11.25 -23.82
CA GLN A 51 15.53 11.10 -25.24
C GLN A 51 14.52 12.15 -25.74
N LYS A 52 13.48 12.44 -24.95
CA LYS A 52 12.47 13.46 -25.30
C LYS A 52 12.99 14.89 -25.21
N MET A 53 13.90 15.18 -24.28
CA MET A 53 14.41 16.54 -24.07
C MET A 53 15.69 16.87 -24.87
N GLY A 54 16.27 15.90 -25.60
CA GLY A 54 17.49 16.13 -26.37
C GLY A 54 18.69 16.51 -25.50
N LEU A 55 18.65 16.18 -24.20
CA LEU A 55 19.72 16.48 -23.26
C LEU A 55 20.84 15.46 -23.45
N GLU A 56 22.02 15.95 -23.81
CA GLU A 56 23.25 15.15 -23.87
C GLU A 56 23.63 14.72 -22.44
N LYS A 57 23.39 13.43 -22.14
CA LYS A 57 23.81 12.68 -20.95
C LYS A 57 23.54 13.37 -19.61
N LEU A 58 22.30 13.30 -19.16
CA LEU A 58 22.05 13.24 -17.72
C LEU A 58 22.78 11.98 -17.17
N PRO A 59 23.39 12.03 -15.97
CA PRO A 59 24.10 10.90 -15.35
C PRO A 59 23.10 9.85 -14.84
N ILE A 60 22.38 9.26 -15.78
CA ILE A 60 21.21 8.38 -15.55
C ILE A 60 21.61 6.92 -15.47
N ASP A 61 22.70 6.56 -16.14
CA ASP A 61 23.30 5.23 -16.04
C ASP A 61 24.07 5.05 -14.72
N ASP A 62 24.16 6.10 -13.88
CA ASP A 62 24.79 6.01 -12.57
C ASP A 62 23.76 5.48 -11.55
N PRO A 63 23.95 4.26 -11.00
CA PRO A 63 23.08 3.73 -9.94
C PRO A 63 22.97 4.68 -8.73
N LYS A 64 23.93 5.58 -8.55
CA LYS A 64 23.90 6.62 -7.52
C LYS A 64 22.76 7.60 -7.67
N PHE A 65 22.32 7.93 -8.89
CA PHE A 65 21.18 8.84 -9.07
C PHE A 65 19.89 8.25 -8.52
N ALA A 66 19.59 6.99 -8.85
CA ALA A 66 18.42 6.29 -8.32
C ALA A 66 18.49 6.12 -6.80
N GLU A 67 19.69 5.88 -6.27
CA GLU A 67 19.95 5.83 -4.82
C GLU A 67 19.68 7.19 -4.15
N ASP A 68 20.22 8.28 -4.70
CA ASP A 68 20.06 9.64 -4.17
C ASP A 68 18.59 10.08 -4.17
N VAL A 69 17.83 9.75 -5.22
CA VAL A 69 16.39 10.03 -5.29
C VAL A 69 15.62 9.18 -4.27
N TYR A 70 15.93 7.89 -4.18
CA TYR A 70 15.21 6.97 -3.30
C TYR A 70 15.43 7.28 -1.81
N TYR A 71 16.67 7.56 -1.42
CA TYR A 71 17.08 7.83 -0.04
C TYR A 71 17.07 9.32 0.33
N LYS A 72 16.57 10.20 -0.56
CA LYS A 72 16.46 11.64 -0.28
C LYS A 72 15.73 11.88 1.04
N ASN A 73 16.37 12.59 1.97
CA ASN A 73 15.76 12.92 3.24
C ASN A 73 14.89 14.18 3.13
N TYR A 74 13.58 13.99 2.98
CA TYR A 74 12.62 15.08 2.98
C TYR A 74 12.42 15.60 4.42
N GLY A 75 12.61 16.89 4.67
CA GLY A 75 12.41 17.50 6.00
C GLY A 75 10.96 17.56 6.50
N CYS A 76 10.00 17.03 5.74
CA CYS A 76 8.57 17.04 6.04
C CYS A 76 8.01 15.62 6.27
N ASN A 77 6.86 15.50 6.94
CA ASN A 77 6.14 14.23 7.03
C ASN A 77 5.54 13.86 5.66
N PHE A 78 5.46 12.57 5.33
CA PHE A 78 4.97 12.08 4.02
C PHE A 78 3.70 12.81 3.55
N ILE A 79 2.66 12.85 4.38
CA ILE A 79 1.38 13.51 4.05
C ILE A 79 1.53 15.03 3.87
N LYS A 80 2.45 15.69 4.59
CA LYS A 80 2.70 17.13 4.42
C LYS A 80 3.43 17.38 3.10
N CYS A 81 4.46 16.59 2.79
CA CYS A 81 5.20 16.70 1.54
C CYS A 81 4.30 16.42 0.33
N LEU A 82 3.40 15.44 0.44
CA LEU A 82 2.45 15.09 -0.61
C LEU A 82 1.43 16.21 -0.88
N LYS A 83 1.03 16.96 0.17
CA LYS A 83 0.09 18.07 0.05
C LYS A 83 0.70 19.36 -0.47
N GLU A 84 2.01 19.53 -0.29
CA GLU A 84 2.71 20.74 -0.72
C GLU A 84 3.08 20.72 -2.21
N ASP A 85 2.65 19.71 -2.99
CA ASP A 85 2.74 19.59 -4.46
C ASP A 85 4.14 19.81 -5.07
N ARG A 86 5.20 19.89 -4.26
CA ARG A 86 6.53 20.29 -4.74
C ARG A 86 7.42 19.14 -5.20
N GLU A 87 7.17 17.90 -4.77
CA GLU A 87 8.07 16.78 -5.09
C GLU A 87 7.32 15.42 -5.18
N TYR A 88 6.70 15.12 -6.33
CA TYR A 88 6.02 13.82 -6.59
C TYR A 88 6.95 12.62 -6.38
N LEU A 89 8.26 12.81 -6.55
CA LEU A 89 9.31 11.82 -6.28
C LEU A 89 9.26 11.24 -4.86
N ILE A 90 8.67 11.95 -3.89
CA ILE A 90 8.52 11.40 -2.54
C ILE A 90 7.72 10.10 -2.54
N LEU A 91 6.75 9.94 -3.44
CA LEU A 91 5.90 8.74 -3.51
C LEU A 91 6.70 7.46 -3.79
N VAL A 92 7.84 7.61 -4.47
CA VAL A 92 8.75 6.53 -4.85
C VAL A 92 9.93 6.38 -3.87
N SER A 93 10.01 7.22 -2.83
CA SER A 93 11.12 7.22 -1.86
C SER A 93 10.99 6.16 -0.77
N GLU A 94 12.11 5.91 -0.07
CA GLU A 94 12.14 5.12 1.17
C GLU A 94 11.13 5.64 2.20
N LYS A 95 10.90 6.96 2.24
CA LYS A 95 9.97 7.56 3.19
C LYS A 95 8.53 7.11 2.97
N SER A 96 8.12 6.97 1.72
CA SER A 96 6.82 6.40 1.34
C SER A 96 6.74 4.93 1.67
N ARG A 97 7.78 4.14 1.35
CA ARG A 97 7.88 2.73 1.76
C ARG A 97 7.67 2.57 3.26
N ASN A 98 8.37 3.37 4.06
CA ASN A 98 8.29 3.32 5.52
C ASN A 98 6.91 3.75 6.04
N TYR A 99 6.27 4.72 5.39
CA TYR A 99 4.90 5.12 5.72
C TYR A 99 3.89 3.97 5.51
N TRP A 100 3.87 3.36 4.32
CA TRP A 100 2.98 2.23 4.03
C TRP A 100 3.28 1.00 4.89
N ARG A 101 4.56 0.71 5.11
CA ARG A 101 5.00 -0.36 6.02
C ARG A 101 4.51 -0.13 7.45
N ASN A 102 4.53 1.11 7.93
CA ASN A 102 4.03 1.46 9.26
C ASN A 102 2.51 1.30 9.35
N LEU A 103 1.76 1.77 8.34
CA LEU A 103 0.30 1.57 8.27
C LEU A 103 -0.07 0.08 8.25
N PHE A 104 0.68 -0.75 7.52
CA PHE A 104 0.50 -2.20 7.53
C PHE A 104 0.67 -2.79 8.94
N LYS A 105 1.72 -2.40 9.68
CA LYS A 105 1.93 -2.86 11.06
C LYS A 105 0.75 -2.49 11.97
N TRP A 106 0.24 -1.26 11.87
CA TRP A 106 -0.94 -0.83 12.61
C TRP A 106 -2.18 -1.64 12.23
N SER A 107 -2.36 -1.96 10.95
CA SER A 107 -3.47 -2.80 10.49
C SER A 107 -3.41 -4.21 11.08
N ILE A 108 -2.21 -4.83 11.15
CA ILE A 108 -2.04 -6.14 11.81
C ILE A 108 -2.45 -6.05 13.28
N ILE A 109 -1.93 -5.07 14.03
CA ILE A 109 -2.28 -4.92 15.45
C ILE A 109 -3.79 -4.77 15.63
N LEU A 110 -4.43 -3.93 14.82
CA LEU A 110 -5.89 -3.74 14.84
C LEU A 110 -6.63 -5.05 14.56
N SER A 111 -6.22 -5.80 13.53
CA SER A 111 -6.83 -7.10 13.20
C SER A 111 -6.72 -8.12 14.32
N VAL A 112 -5.59 -8.18 15.04
CA VAL A 112 -5.41 -9.07 16.20
C VAL A 112 -6.36 -8.68 17.34
N ILE A 113 -6.50 -7.38 17.63
CA ILE A 113 -7.41 -6.89 18.67
C ILE A 113 -8.87 -7.23 18.31
N VAL A 114 -9.28 -6.95 17.07
CA VAL A 114 -10.65 -7.22 16.60
C VAL A 114 -10.92 -8.73 16.59
N PHE A 115 -9.94 -9.54 16.18
CA PHE A 115 -10.05 -11.00 16.23
C PHE A 115 -10.22 -11.52 17.66
N ALA A 116 -9.46 -10.99 18.62
CA ALA A 116 -9.60 -11.35 20.03
C ALA A 116 -11.00 -10.99 20.58
N LEU A 117 -11.53 -9.81 20.23
CA LEU A 117 -12.89 -9.43 20.58
C LEU A 117 -13.94 -10.34 19.95
N LEU A 118 -13.77 -10.68 18.67
CA LEU A 118 -14.65 -11.61 17.96
C LEU A 118 -14.65 -13.00 18.63
N PHE A 119 -13.50 -13.48 19.08
CA PHE A 119 -13.37 -14.74 19.79
C PHE A 119 -14.12 -14.75 21.14
N LEU A 120 -14.15 -13.62 21.85
CA LEU A 120 -14.92 -13.49 23.10
C LEU A 120 -16.44 -13.46 22.84
N VAL A 121 -16.85 -12.84 21.73
CA VAL A 121 -18.26 -12.64 21.39
C VAL A 121 -18.89 -13.88 20.75
N VAL A 122 -18.16 -14.70 19.99
CA VAL A 122 -18.73 -15.85 19.25
C VAL A 122 -18.83 -17.11 20.15
N LYS A 123 -19.97 -17.82 20.09
CA LYS A 123 -20.12 -19.18 20.65
C LYS A 123 -20.82 -20.05 19.59
N PRO A 124 -20.37 -21.30 19.34
CA PRO A 124 -19.19 -21.96 19.93
C PRO A 124 -17.87 -21.36 19.41
N LYS A 125 -16.79 -21.45 20.20
CA LYS A 125 -15.50 -20.76 19.93
C LYS A 125 -14.87 -21.15 18.58
N ASN A 126 -15.11 -22.38 18.11
CA ASN A 126 -14.57 -22.88 16.84
C ASN A 126 -15.09 -22.08 15.63
N SER A 127 -16.29 -21.50 15.72
CA SER A 127 -16.86 -20.70 14.63
C SER A 127 -16.08 -19.42 14.36
N ALA A 128 -15.41 -18.84 15.37
CA ALA A 128 -14.62 -17.62 15.18
C ALA A 128 -13.43 -17.83 14.22
N LEU A 129 -12.75 -18.98 14.35
CA LEU A 129 -11.61 -19.35 13.48
C LEU A 129 -12.06 -19.60 12.03
N VAL A 130 -13.20 -20.25 11.86
CA VAL A 130 -13.77 -20.50 10.52
C VAL A 130 -14.14 -19.17 9.85
N ILE A 131 -14.81 -18.27 10.58
CA ILE A 131 -15.19 -16.94 10.07
C ILE A 131 -13.94 -16.16 9.68
N SER A 132 -12.93 -16.07 10.54
CA SER A 132 -11.70 -15.33 10.21
C SER A 132 -10.96 -15.92 9.01
N GLY A 133 -10.92 -17.26 8.88
CA GLY A 133 -10.30 -17.94 7.74
C GLY A 133 -10.98 -17.60 6.42
N ILE A 134 -12.32 -17.64 6.39
CA ILE A 134 -13.11 -17.27 5.20
C ILE A 134 -12.88 -15.81 4.85
N LEU A 135 -12.84 -14.90 5.83
CA LEU A 135 -12.59 -13.47 5.58
C LEU A 135 -11.19 -13.23 5.04
N MET A 136 -10.16 -13.91 5.56
CA MET A 136 -8.79 -13.82 5.01
C MET A 136 -8.73 -14.31 3.56
N MET A 137 -9.37 -15.45 3.25
CA MET A 137 -9.45 -15.96 1.87
C MET A 137 -10.18 -14.97 0.97
N GLY A 138 -11.32 -14.42 1.42
CA GLY A 138 -12.10 -13.44 0.68
C GLY A 138 -11.32 -12.14 0.42
N ALA A 139 -10.60 -11.62 1.40
CA ALA A 139 -9.75 -10.45 1.24
C ALA A 139 -8.62 -10.71 0.24
N SER A 140 -8.01 -11.90 0.30
CA SER A 140 -6.90 -12.29 -0.59
C SER A 140 -7.34 -12.38 -2.07
N LEU A 141 -8.58 -12.78 -2.34
CA LEU A 141 -9.10 -12.86 -3.71
C LEU A 141 -9.11 -11.51 -4.42
N ILE A 142 -9.33 -10.41 -3.69
CA ILE A 142 -9.32 -9.05 -4.25
C ILE A 142 -7.93 -8.69 -4.81
N TYR A 143 -6.86 -9.21 -4.20
CA TYR A 143 -5.48 -8.95 -4.64
C TYR A 143 -5.05 -9.80 -5.84
N LYS A 144 -5.72 -10.92 -6.12
CA LYS A 144 -5.34 -11.82 -7.22
C LYS A 144 -5.52 -11.18 -8.61
N GLU A 145 -6.48 -10.26 -8.73
CA GLU A 145 -6.90 -9.67 -10.02
C GLU A 145 -6.51 -8.18 -10.14
N ILE A 146 -5.45 -7.69 -9.49
CA ILE A 146 -5.09 -6.24 -9.51
C ILE A 146 -5.02 -5.60 -10.92
N SER A 147 -4.93 -6.39 -12.01
CA SER A 147 -5.12 -5.92 -13.39
C SER A 147 -6.42 -5.13 -13.63
N TRP A 148 -7.50 -5.37 -12.88
CA TRP A 148 -8.73 -4.56 -13.01
C TRP A 148 -8.59 -3.16 -12.39
N ILE A 149 -7.68 -2.97 -11.43
CA ILE A 149 -7.44 -1.66 -10.82
C ILE A 149 -6.64 -0.77 -11.77
N SER A 150 -5.72 -1.35 -12.56
CA SER A 150 -4.97 -0.57 -13.55
C SER A 150 -5.85 0.05 -14.64
N SER A 151 -7.06 -0.47 -14.90
CA SER A 151 -8.00 0.17 -15.84
C SER A 151 -8.81 1.31 -15.21
N LEU A 152 -8.86 1.40 -13.88
CA LEU A 152 -9.55 2.46 -13.14
C LEU A 152 -8.67 3.67 -12.86
N ILE A 153 -7.34 3.54 -12.98
CA ILE A 153 -6.41 4.65 -12.84
C ILE A 153 -6.26 5.32 -14.21
N PRO A 154 -6.75 6.56 -14.40
CA PRO A 154 -6.64 7.24 -15.68
C PRO A 154 -5.16 7.41 -16.05
N ASN A 155 -4.82 7.17 -17.32
CA ASN A 155 -3.46 7.39 -17.84
C ASN A 155 -2.96 8.82 -17.58
N GLU A 156 -3.87 9.79 -17.49
CA GLU A 156 -3.57 11.18 -17.12
C GLU A 156 -3.11 11.34 -15.66
N PHE A 157 -3.62 10.52 -14.73
CA PHE A 157 -3.17 10.52 -13.35
C PHE A 157 -1.74 9.97 -13.25
N LEU A 158 -1.44 8.89 -13.98
CA LEU A 158 -0.07 8.37 -14.07
C LEU A 158 0.86 9.37 -14.78
N ALA A 159 0.41 10.00 -15.87
CA ALA A 159 1.19 11.02 -16.57
C ALA A 159 1.50 12.23 -15.68
N LYS A 160 0.54 12.71 -14.88
CA LYS A 160 0.76 13.79 -13.90
C LYS A 160 1.58 13.36 -12.67
N PHE A 161 1.58 12.07 -12.34
CA PHE A 161 2.40 11.53 -11.26
C PHE A 161 3.88 11.44 -11.67
N PHE A 162 4.14 11.25 -12.98
CA PHE A 162 5.48 11.06 -13.54
C PHE A 162 6.00 12.27 -14.35
N GLN A 163 5.29 13.41 -14.35
CA GLN A 163 5.68 14.67 -14.99
C GLN A 163 5.89 15.74 -13.92
#